data_AF-A0AA39JRI2-F1
#
_entry.id   AF-A0AA39JRI2-F1
#
_cell.length_a   1.000
_cell.length_b   1.000
_cell.length_c   1.000
_cell.angle_alpha   90.00
_cell.angle_beta   90.00
_cell.angle_gamma   90.00
#
_symmetry.space_group_name_H-M   'P 1'
#
loop_
_entity.id
_entity.type
_entity.pdbx_description
1 polymer ?
#
loop_
_entity_poly.entity_id
_entity_poly.type
_entity_poly.pdbx_seq_one_letter_code
_entity_poly.pdbx_strand_id
1 'polypeptide(L)'
;GSASNTATSSDRIYRTSVPFFDHDSIVVKPFEEESAVGSTTELSAMLLDVVLKTHARASSRPKHESQGAVPKFKKKISRITEVEKEQGTSPLSL
;
A
#
# COMPACT_ATOMS: atom_id res chain seq x y z
N GLY A 1 76.40 -6.17 39.32
CA GLY A 1 75.27 -5.25 39.47
C GLY A 1 74.14 -5.76 38.61
N SER A 2 73.01 -6.10 39.22
CA SER A 2 71.84 -6.70 38.58
C SER A 2 71.08 -5.64 37.78
N ALA A 3 70.88 -5.85 36.47
CA ALA A 3 70.01 -4.99 35.66
C ALA A 3 68.55 -5.40 35.92
N SER A 4 67.82 -4.52 36.58
CA SER A 4 66.42 -4.70 36.94
C SER A 4 65.53 -4.63 35.70
N ASN A 5 64.91 -5.75 35.36
CA ASN A 5 63.89 -5.83 34.31
C ASN A 5 62.58 -5.26 34.83
N THR A 6 62.40 -3.94 34.76
CA THR A 6 61.13 -3.28 35.09
C THR A 6 60.50 -2.69 33.84
N ALA A 7 60.02 -3.56 32.94
CA ALA A 7 58.99 -3.18 31.98
C ALA A 7 57.64 -3.31 32.70
N THR A 8 57.00 -2.18 32.99
CA THR A 8 55.70 -2.13 33.66
C THR A 8 54.61 -2.65 32.74
N SER A 9 53.61 -3.34 33.32
CA SER A 9 52.44 -3.94 32.65
C SER A 9 51.74 -3.01 31.63
N SER A 10 51.81 -1.70 31.88
CA SER A 10 51.24 -0.65 31.02
C SER A 10 51.89 -0.56 29.63
N ASP A 11 53.19 -0.84 29.49
CA ASP A 11 53.89 -0.83 28.19
C ASP A 11 53.43 -1.96 27.26
N ARG A 12 52.85 -3.02 27.83
CA ARG A 12 52.33 -4.17 27.06
C ARG A 12 50.99 -3.86 26.40
N ILE A 13 50.18 -2.96 26.98
CA ILE A 13 48.83 -2.64 26.49
C ILE A 13 48.91 -1.78 25.21
N TYR A 14 49.85 -0.83 25.16
CA TYR A 14 50.04 0.04 23.99
C TYR A 14 50.77 -0.63 22.80
N ARG A 15 51.33 -1.84 22.99
CA ARG A 15 51.95 -2.62 21.90
C ARG A 15 50.97 -3.49 21.13
N THR A 16 49.73 -3.59 21.59
CA THR A 16 48.68 -4.31 20.86
C THR A 16 48.10 -3.38 19.82
N SER A 17 48.49 -3.59 18.56
CA SER A 17 47.84 -2.94 17.41
C SER A 17 46.35 -3.28 17.44
N VAL A 18 45.51 -2.24 17.52
CA VAL A 18 44.07 -2.38 17.35
C VAL A 18 43.81 -2.78 15.89
N PRO A 19 43.02 -3.82 15.61
CA PRO A 19 42.70 -4.19 14.24
C PRO A 19 41.96 -3.05 13.54
N PHE A 20 42.24 -2.87 12.26
CA PHE A 20 41.53 -1.90 11.43
C PHE A 20 40.04 -2.24 11.36
N PHE A 21 39.19 -1.30 11.77
CA PHE A 21 37.74 -1.44 11.70
C PHE A 21 37.20 -0.67 10.50
N ASP A 22 36.78 -1.40 9.48
CA ASP A 22 36.15 -0.84 8.29
C ASP A 22 34.66 -0.55 8.54
N HIS A 23 34.39 0.57 9.20
CA HIS A 23 33.02 1.01 9.50
C HIS A 23 32.16 1.24 8.25
N ASP A 24 32.77 1.59 7.10
CA ASP A 24 32.04 1.86 5.87
C ASP A 24 31.38 0.59 5.33
N SER A 25 32.13 -0.51 5.24
CA SER A 25 31.57 -1.78 4.77
C SER A 25 30.70 -2.49 5.79
N ILE A 26 31.02 -2.36 7.09
CA ILE A 26 30.33 -3.11 8.15
C ILE A 26 29.05 -2.41 8.62
N VAL A 27 29.04 -1.08 8.65
CA VAL A 27 27.92 -0.31 9.19
C VAL A 27 27.23 0.48 8.09
N VAL A 28 27.94 1.30 7.32
CA VAL A 28 27.31 2.29 6.43
C VAL A 28 26.63 1.64 5.22
N LYS A 29 27.36 0.82 4.45
CA LYS A 29 26.85 0.24 3.20
C LYS A 29 25.57 -0.60 3.36
N PRO A 30 25.42 -1.47 4.37
CA PRO A 30 24.19 -2.22 4.56
C PRO A 30 22.94 -1.33 4.73
N PHE A 31 23.04 -0.22 5.47
CA PHE A 31 21.90 0.70 5.64
C PHE A 31 21.61 1.51 4.37
N GLU A 32 22.66 1.91 3.63
CA GLU A 32 22.48 2.57 2.34
C GLU A 32 21.78 1.63 1.34
N GLU A 33 22.21 0.37 1.26
CA GLU A 33 21.59 -0.66 0.41
C GLU A 33 20.14 -0.97 0.79
N GLU A 34 19.82 -1.01 2.09
CA GLU A 34 18.46 -1.16 2.60
C GLU A 34 17.58 0.06 2.28
N SER A 35 18.13 1.28 2.41
CA SER A 35 17.42 2.52 2.12
C SER A 35 17.16 2.72 0.63
N ALA A 36 18.01 2.13 -0.23
CA ALA A 36 18.08 2.53 -1.62
C ALA A 36 16.90 2.05 -2.47
N VAL A 37 16.41 0.81 -2.37
CA VAL A 37 15.56 0.29 -3.47
C VAL A 37 14.45 -0.72 -3.11
N GLY A 38 14.42 -1.33 -1.93
CA GLY A 38 13.65 -2.57 -1.75
C GLY A 38 12.14 -2.46 -1.50
N SER A 39 11.70 -1.57 -0.60
CA SER A 39 10.38 -1.72 0.03
C SER A 39 9.27 -0.81 -0.54
N THR A 40 9.63 0.35 -1.06
CA THR A 40 8.66 1.38 -1.49
C THR A 40 8.12 1.12 -2.89
N THR A 41 8.92 0.56 -3.79
CA THR A 41 8.55 0.32 -5.20
C THR A 41 7.56 -0.83 -5.33
N GLU A 42 7.82 -1.96 -4.65
CA GLU A 42 6.91 -3.11 -4.61
C GLU A 42 5.56 -2.74 -3.97
N LEU A 43 5.59 -2.04 -2.82
CA LEU A 43 4.40 -1.54 -2.16
C LEU A 43 3.60 -0.57 -3.06
N SER A 44 4.30 0.33 -3.76
CA SER A 44 3.67 1.27 -4.68
C SER A 44 3.01 0.56 -5.87
N ALA A 45 3.65 -0.49 -6.41
CA ALA A 45 3.09 -1.31 -7.48
C ALA A 45 1.83 -2.07 -7.02
N MET A 46 1.87 -2.67 -5.83
CA MET A 46 0.70 -3.33 -5.23
C MET A 46 -0.45 -2.34 -5.00
N LEU A 47 -0.14 -1.15 -4.48
CA LEU A 47 -1.16 -0.12 -4.24
C LEU A 47 -1.79 0.34 -5.56
N LEU A 48 -0.98 0.55 -6.59
CA LEU A 48 -1.46 0.97 -7.91
C LEU A 48 -2.39 -0.08 -8.53
N ASP A 49 -2.06 -1.37 -8.44
CA ASP A 49 -2.91 -2.46 -8.92
C ASP A 49 -4.28 -2.49 -8.23
N VAL A 50 -4.32 -2.33 -6.90
CA VAL A 50 -5.57 -2.27 -6.13
C VAL A 50 -6.42 -1.07 -6.54
N VAL A 51 -5.81 0.10 -6.72
CA VAL A 51 -6.51 1.33 -7.16
C VAL A 51 -7.13 1.12 -8.55
N LEU A 52 -6.36 0.57 -9.49
CA LEU A 52 -6.83 0.33 -10.86
C LEU A 52 -7.98 -0.67 -10.90
N LYS A 53 -7.87 -1.80 -10.20
CA LYS A 53 -8.93 -2.82 -10.11
C LYS A 53 -10.19 -2.26 -9.48
N THR A 54 -10.05 -1.47 -8.42
CA THR A 54 -11.18 -0.85 -7.73
C THR A 54 -11.88 0.15 -8.64
N HIS A 55 -11.14 1.01 -9.33
CA HIS A 55 -11.69 1.98 -10.29
C HIS A 55 -12.42 1.28 -11.45
N ALA A 56 -11.85 0.22 -12.03
CA ALA A 56 -12.49 -0.55 -13.09
C ALA A 56 -13.81 -1.19 -12.64
N ARG A 57 -13.86 -1.71 -11.40
CA ARG A 57 -15.08 -2.30 -10.83
C ARG A 57 -16.12 -1.24 -10.46
N ALA A 58 -15.69 -0.12 -9.89
CA ALA A 58 -16.57 0.99 -9.52
C ALA A 58 -17.15 1.72 -10.75
N SER A 59 -16.42 1.78 -11.86
CA SER A 59 -16.91 2.41 -13.10
C SER A 59 -17.83 1.50 -13.93
N SER A 60 -17.66 0.18 -13.85
CA SER A 60 -18.48 -0.79 -14.60
C SER A 60 -19.81 -1.13 -13.91
N ARG A 61 -19.85 -1.18 -12.57
CA ARG A 61 -21.05 -1.56 -11.81
C ARG A 61 -22.24 -0.60 -11.96
N PRO A 62 -22.09 0.73 -11.79
CA PRO A 62 -23.20 1.66 -11.95
C PRO A 62 -23.77 1.64 -13.37
N LYS A 63 -22.93 1.43 -14.39
CA LYS A 63 -23.39 1.33 -15.78
C LYS A 63 -24.20 0.05 -16.02
N HIS A 64 -23.74 -1.10 -15.54
CA HIS A 64 -24.45 -2.37 -15.71
C HIS A 64 -25.79 -2.39 -14.95
N GLU A 65 -25.79 -1.93 -13.69
CA GLU A 65 -26.98 -1.90 -12.85
C GLU A 65 -28.00 -0.86 -13.33
N SER A 66 -27.57 0.33 -13.73
CA SER A 66 -28.47 1.36 -14.27
C SER A 66 -29.08 0.95 -15.62
N GLN A 67 -28.30 0.36 -16.53
CA GLN A 67 -28.83 -0.04 -17.85
C GLN A 67 -29.82 -1.20 -17.76
N GLY A 68 -29.64 -2.14 -16.83
CA GLY A 68 -30.54 -3.28 -16.69
C GLY A 68 -31.76 -3.03 -15.80
N ALA A 69 -31.58 -2.29 -14.70
CA ALA A 69 -32.63 -2.13 -13.69
C ALA A 69 -33.58 -0.97 -14.00
N VAL A 70 -33.08 0.15 -14.53
CA VAL A 70 -33.92 1.34 -14.79
C VAL A 70 -35.02 1.07 -15.82
N PRO A 71 -34.77 0.40 -16.96
CA PRO A 71 -35.85 0.09 -17.91
C PRO A 71 -36.89 -0.86 -17.33
N LYS A 72 -36.48 -1.82 -16.49
CA LYS A 72 -37.39 -2.75 -15.82
C LYS A 72 -38.33 -2.02 -14.85
N PHE A 73 -37.78 -1.13 -14.03
CA PHE A 73 -38.58 -0.32 -13.12
C PHE A 73 -39.49 0.64 -13.87
N LYS A 74 -39.01 1.33 -14.90
CA LYS A 74 -39.84 2.19 -15.76
C LYS A 74 -41.02 1.42 -16.36
N LYS A 75 -40.77 0.25 -16.96
CA LYS A 75 -41.84 -0.59 -17.52
C LYS A 75 -42.87 -1.01 -16.46
N LYS A 76 -42.40 -1.37 -15.26
CA LYS A 76 -43.29 -1.76 -14.16
C LYS A 76 -44.13 -0.58 -13.65
N ILE A 77 -43.54 0.60 -13.51
CA ILE A 77 -44.25 1.83 -13.13
C ILE A 77 -45.31 2.16 -14.18
N SER A 78 -44.95 2.20 -15.48
CA SER A 78 -45.91 2.48 -16.55
C SER A 78 -47.10 1.52 -16.54
N ARG A 79 -46.86 0.23 -16.33
CA ARG A 79 -47.94 -0.77 -16.24
C ARG A 79 -48.85 -0.53 -15.03
N ILE A 80 -48.28 -0.18 -13.86
CA ILE A 80 -49.06 0.11 -12.67
C ILE A 80 -49.91 1.37 -12.90
N THR A 81 -49.33 2.43 -13.46
CA THR A 81 -50.04 3.67 -13.78
C THR A 81 -51.20 3.46 -14.76
N GLU A 82 -51.02 2.60 -15.76
CA GLU A 82 -52.10 2.22 -16.69
C GLU A 82 -53.23 1.49 -15.98
N VAL A 83 -52.90 0.51 -15.14
CA VAL A 83 -53.87 -0.24 -14.33
C VAL A 83 -54.61 0.68 -13.34
N GLU A 84 -53.91 1.59 -12.67
CA GLU A 84 -54.52 2.56 -11.74
C GLU A 84 -55.44 3.54 -12.47
N LYS A 85 -55.10 3.91 -13.71
CA LYS A 85 -55.95 4.74 -14.57
C LYS A 85 -57.22 3.99 -14.98
N GLU A 86 -57.10 2.73 -15.38
CA GLU A 86 -58.25 1.88 -15.71
C GLU A 86 -59.17 1.62 -14.50
N GLN A 87 -58.58 1.48 -13.31
CA GLN A 87 -59.30 1.23 -12.06
C GLN A 87 -59.87 2.50 -11.41
N GLY A 88 -59.55 3.70 -11.94
CA GLY A 88 -59.96 4.98 -11.34
C GLY A 88 -59.36 5.24 -9.96
N THR A 89 -58.28 4.54 -9.60
CA THR A 89 -57.60 4.64 -8.29
C THR A 89 -56.39 5.56 -8.34
N SER A 90 -56.03 6.07 -9.53
CA SER A 90 -54.92 7.00 -9.68
C SER A 90 -55.25 8.37 -9.07
N PRO A 91 -54.42 8.92 -8.16
CA PRO A 91 -54.62 10.25 -7.59
C PRO A 91 -54.33 11.39 -8.59
N LEU A 92 -53.82 11.07 -9.78
CA LEU A 92 -53.56 12.00 -10.88
C LEU A 92 -54.72 11.99 -11.89
N SER A 93 -55.94 12.27 -11.42
CA SER A 93 -57.02 12.72 -12.30
C SER A 93 -57.02 14.25 -12.29
N LEU A 94 -56.31 14.86 -13.24
CA LEU A 94 -56.56 16.24 -13.68
C LEU A 94 -57.30 16.16 -15.02
#